data_AF-A0A4Q4D583-F1
#
_entry.id   AF-A0A4Q4D583-F1
#
_cell.length_a   1.000
_cell.length_b   1.000
_cell.length_c   1.000
_cell.angle_alpha   90.00
_cell.angle_beta   90.00
_cell.angle_gamma   90.00
#
_symmetry.space_group_name_H-M   'P 1'
#
loop_
_entity.id
_entity.type
_entity.pdbx_description
1 polymer ?
#
loop_
_entity_poly.entity_id
_entity_poly.type
_entity_poly.pdbx_seq_one_letter_code
_entity_poly.pdbx_strand_id
1 'polypeptide(L)'
;MTTRAPAHPLGPVGSALDVLRRILGAGERWLMTDQHGLHGAAAARALSGGAVLGILITNFRQRDLLFGPASVWNKPMQDVALYWPPHLTASLGSTAFLFFYCAVILFALGWTLGWRSKITGPLMLVGNVAIIERIPVLGDQGDNILRVGLMLLMLMNVTEVWSLDARRRARHAPVTVEGAPSRGERVRAVLANAWHGQPVLPRWLANAVHNLGYLMLGFQLVLIYFSAGMFKTQGPLWQHGTGIYYPLQLQEYRPFPALTDLLVYSGIVVNVATYLTVFAQLIFPVALFLH
;
A
#
# COMPACT_ATOMS: atom_id res chain seq x y z
N MET A 1 8.51 61.87 -6.70
CA MET A 1 9.43 61.21 -5.76
C MET A 1 8.66 60.84 -4.51
N THR A 2 8.16 59.60 -4.41
CA THR A 2 7.49 59.08 -3.21
C THR A 2 8.44 58.07 -2.55
N THR A 3 9.02 58.49 -1.43
CA THR A 3 9.97 57.74 -0.61
C THR A 3 9.27 56.52 -0.01
N ARG A 4 9.67 55.31 -0.41
CA ARG A 4 9.31 54.07 0.29
C ARG A 4 9.94 54.11 1.68
N ALA A 5 9.10 54.11 2.72
CA ALA A 5 9.57 53.98 4.10
C ALA A 5 10.33 52.64 4.28
N PRO A 6 11.43 52.61 5.05
CA PRO A 6 12.14 51.36 5.32
C PRO A 6 11.25 50.43 6.15
N ALA A 7 11.12 49.18 5.70
CA ALA A 7 10.41 48.16 6.44
C ALA A 7 11.04 48.00 7.83
N HIS A 8 10.29 48.33 8.89
CA HIS A 8 10.72 48.09 10.26
C HIS A 8 11.07 46.60 10.40
N PRO A 9 12.25 46.24 10.94
CA PRO A 9 12.57 44.86 11.23
C PRO A 9 11.54 44.34 12.24
N LEU A 10 10.73 43.38 11.79
CA LEU A 10 9.78 42.67 12.63
C LEU A 10 10.55 42.12 13.84
N GLY A 11 10.06 42.38 15.06
CA GLY A 11 10.63 41.79 16.27
C GLY A 11 10.69 40.25 16.18
N PRO A 12 11.35 39.56 17.11
CA PRO A 12 11.58 38.10 17.06
C PRO A 12 10.30 37.29 16.81
N VAL A 13 9.15 37.76 17.32
CA VAL A 13 7.83 37.15 17.08
C VAL A 13 7.38 37.26 15.62
N GLY A 14 7.60 38.39 14.95
CA GLY A 14 7.24 38.55 13.54
C GLY A 14 8.14 37.73 12.60
N SER A 15 9.43 37.59 12.94
CA SER A 15 10.33 36.66 12.24
C SER A 15 9.88 35.19 12.39
N ALA A 16 9.41 34.78 13.57
CA ALA A 16 8.90 33.43 13.79
C ALA A 16 7.60 33.16 13.01
N LEU A 17 6.68 34.13 12.98
CA LEU A 17 5.44 34.04 12.19
C LEU A 17 5.70 33.99 10.68
N ASP A 18 6.72 34.71 10.19
CA ASP A 18 7.10 34.67 8.79
C ASP A 18 7.70 33.32 8.40
N VAL A 19 8.53 32.72 9.27
CA VAL A 19 9.04 31.35 9.07
C VAL A 19 7.88 30.36 9.05
N LEU A 20 6.93 30.47 9.99
CA LEU A 20 5.74 29.61 10.03
C LEU A 20 4.91 29.73 8.75
N ARG A 21 4.63 30.96 8.30
CA ARG A 21 3.89 31.21 7.04
C ARG A 21 4.61 30.67 5.82
N ARG A 22 5.94 30.75 5.77
CA ARG A 22 6.74 30.16 4.69
C ARG A 22 6.63 28.64 4.68
N ILE A 23 6.73 28.00 5.85
CA ILE A 23 6.60 26.55 5.99
C ILE A 23 5.20 26.10 5.60
N LEU A 24 4.15 26.75 6.14
CA LEU A 24 2.76 26.44 5.82
C LEU A 24 2.47 26.62 4.33
N GLY A 25 2.92 27.74 3.73
CA GLY A 25 2.73 27.98 2.30
C GLY A 25 3.53 27.02 1.42
N ALA A 26 4.70 26.55 1.87
CA ALA A 26 5.45 25.50 1.18
C ALA A 26 4.71 24.16 1.25
N GLY A 27 4.18 23.80 2.43
CA GLY A 27 3.37 22.60 2.62
C GLY A 27 2.08 22.61 1.80
N GLU A 28 1.37 23.73 1.76
CA GLU A 28 0.17 23.90 0.93
C GLU A 28 0.48 23.72 -0.55
N ARG A 29 1.54 24.37 -1.05
CA ARG A 29 1.97 24.22 -2.44
C ARG A 29 2.36 22.78 -2.76
N TRP A 30 3.15 22.15 -1.91
CA TRP A 30 3.55 20.75 -2.09
C TRP A 30 2.34 19.82 -2.11
N LEU A 31 1.36 20.06 -1.23
CA LEU A 31 0.17 19.22 -1.13
C LEU A 31 -0.79 19.40 -2.32
N MET A 32 -0.98 20.64 -2.81
CA MET A 32 -2.07 20.95 -3.74
C MET A 32 -1.65 21.14 -5.21
N THR A 33 -0.37 21.39 -5.51
CA THR A 33 0.05 21.84 -6.85
C THR A 33 0.31 20.67 -7.80
N ASP A 34 1.22 19.78 -7.42
CA ASP A 34 1.68 18.66 -8.25
C ASP A 34 1.51 17.32 -7.52
N GLN A 35 1.41 16.23 -8.28
CA GLN A 35 1.35 14.88 -7.73
C GLN A 35 2.75 14.29 -7.58
N HIS A 36 3.07 13.78 -6.40
CA HIS A 36 4.39 13.23 -6.09
C HIS A 36 4.41 11.69 -6.08
N GLY A 37 5.52 11.10 -6.52
CA GLY A 37 5.72 9.64 -6.41
C GLY A 37 4.86 8.78 -7.34
N LEU A 38 4.39 9.31 -8.47
CA LEU A 38 3.50 8.60 -9.41
C LEU A 38 4.05 7.25 -9.90
N HIS A 39 5.35 7.17 -10.20
CA HIS A 39 6.00 5.92 -10.61
C HIS A 39 6.05 4.90 -9.47
N GLY A 40 6.37 5.35 -8.25
CA GLY A 40 6.34 4.52 -7.06
C GLY A 40 4.92 4.01 -6.76
N ALA A 41 3.91 4.85 -6.90
CA ALA A 41 2.51 4.47 -6.74
C ALA A 41 2.06 3.42 -7.77
N ALA A 42 2.47 3.56 -9.04
CA ALA A 42 2.19 2.58 -10.09
C ALA A 42 2.92 1.25 -9.85
N ALA A 43 4.18 1.30 -9.40
CA ALA A 43 4.94 0.10 -9.01
C ALA A 43 4.29 -0.59 -7.81
N ALA A 44 3.92 0.15 -6.77
CA ALA A 44 3.23 -0.38 -5.60
C ALA A 44 1.89 -1.04 -5.95
N ARG A 45 1.12 -0.46 -6.88
CA ARG A 45 -0.09 -1.10 -7.43
C ARG A 45 0.23 -2.43 -8.12
N ALA A 46 1.22 -2.46 -9.01
CA ALA A 46 1.59 -3.67 -9.73
C ALA A 46 2.12 -4.77 -8.78
N LEU A 47 2.97 -4.41 -7.82
CA LEU A 47 3.54 -5.33 -6.83
C LEU A 47 2.49 -5.87 -5.87
N SER A 48 1.61 -5.01 -5.33
CA SER A 48 0.53 -5.45 -4.44
C SER A 48 -0.45 -6.38 -5.15
N GLY A 49 -0.84 -6.05 -6.40
CA GLY A 49 -1.66 -6.94 -7.22
C GLY A 49 -0.97 -8.25 -7.53
N GLY A 50 0.30 -8.20 -7.92
CA GLY A 50 1.11 -9.38 -8.23
C GLY A 50 1.32 -10.29 -7.03
N ALA A 51 1.47 -9.73 -5.83
CA ALA A 51 1.57 -10.51 -4.59
C ALA A 51 0.29 -11.30 -4.31
N VAL A 52 -0.88 -10.63 -4.37
CA VAL A 52 -2.20 -11.31 -4.23
C VAL A 52 -2.36 -12.38 -5.31
N LEU A 53 -2.05 -12.06 -6.56
CA LEU A 53 -2.11 -13.00 -7.68
C LEU A 53 -1.22 -14.22 -7.44
N GLY A 54 0.02 -14.00 -7.00
CA GLY A 54 1.00 -15.04 -6.70
C GLY A 54 0.46 -15.99 -5.64
N ILE A 55 0.02 -15.46 -4.49
CA ILE A 55 -0.56 -16.26 -3.40
C ILE A 55 -1.75 -17.08 -3.91
N LEU A 56 -2.66 -16.47 -4.68
CA LEU A 56 -3.84 -17.17 -5.14
C LEU A 56 -3.52 -18.27 -6.17
N ILE A 57 -2.59 -18.02 -7.09
CA ILE A 57 -2.19 -19.01 -8.11
C ILE A 57 -1.43 -20.17 -7.49
N THR A 58 -0.44 -19.91 -6.63
CA THR A 58 0.38 -20.96 -6.01
C THR A 58 -0.47 -21.89 -5.15
N ASN A 59 -1.52 -21.37 -4.53
CA ASN A 59 -2.41 -22.12 -3.65
C ASN A 59 -3.66 -22.66 -4.35
N PHE A 60 -3.80 -22.51 -5.66
CA PHE A 60 -5.05 -22.83 -6.38
C PHE A 60 -5.51 -24.29 -6.19
N ARG A 61 -4.57 -25.24 -6.15
CA ARG A 61 -4.86 -26.67 -5.95
C ARG A 61 -5.37 -26.98 -4.54
N GLN A 62 -4.83 -26.29 -3.54
CA GLN A 62 -5.14 -26.48 -2.13
C GLN A 62 -6.13 -25.44 -1.57
N ARG A 63 -6.76 -24.65 -2.44
CA ARG A 63 -7.66 -23.54 -2.07
C ARG A 63 -8.78 -23.96 -1.12
N ASP A 64 -9.34 -25.16 -1.30
CA ASP A 64 -10.49 -25.61 -0.50
C ASP A 64 -10.07 -25.99 0.92
N LEU A 65 -8.87 -26.57 1.06
CA LEU A 65 -8.26 -26.93 2.34
C LEU A 65 -7.80 -25.68 3.11
N LEU A 66 -7.19 -24.73 2.40
CA LEU A 66 -6.68 -23.50 2.99
C LEU A 66 -7.80 -22.51 3.28
N PHE A 67 -8.51 -22.06 2.25
CA PHE A 67 -9.40 -20.90 2.32
C PHE A 67 -10.88 -21.23 2.10
N GLY A 68 -11.19 -22.45 1.68
CA GLY A 68 -12.53 -22.83 1.25
C GLY A 68 -13.30 -23.63 2.29
N PRO A 69 -14.33 -24.38 1.88
CA PRO A 69 -15.22 -25.09 2.79
C PRO A 69 -14.54 -26.23 3.58
N ALA A 70 -13.42 -26.74 3.08
CA ALA A 70 -12.65 -27.80 3.74
C ALA A 70 -11.64 -27.25 4.78
N SER A 71 -11.59 -25.94 5.02
CA SER A 71 -10.76 -25.29 6.05
C SER A 71 -11.28 -25.48 7.49
N VAL A 72 -12.01 -26.58 7.74
CA VAL A 72 -12.65 -26.89 9.03
C VAL A 72 -11.68 -26.96 10.20
N TRP A 73 -10.42 -27.27 9.93
CA TRP A 73 -9.33 -27.32 10.90
C TRP A 73 -9.07 -25.97 11.58
N ASN A 74 -9.45 -24.87 10.93
CA ASN A 74 -9.22 -23.51 11.43
C ASN A 74 -10.50 -22.84 11.99
N LYS A 75 -11.60 -23.59 12.08
CA LYS A 75 -12.92 -23.04 12.45
C LYS A 75 -12.95 -22.26 13.78
N PRO A 76 -12.32 -22.72 14.88
CA PRO A 76 -12.32 -21.95 16.13
C PRO A 76 -11.72 -20.55 15.99
N MET A 77 -10.74 -20.37 15.10
CA MET A 77 -10.10 -19.08 14.85
C MET A 77 -10.88 -18.23 13.84
N GLN A 78 -11.58 -18.87 12.90
CA GLN A 78 -12.52 -18.16 12.01
C GLN A 78 -13.70 -17.55 12.79
N ASP A 79 -14.19 -18.23 13.83
CA ASP A 79 -15.33 -17.78 14.62
C ASP A 79 -15.02 -16.55 15.50
N VAL A 80 -13.74 -16.28 15.76
CA VAL A 80 -13.27 -15.10 16.53
C VAL A 80 -12.62 -14.03 15.65
N ALA A 81 -12.62 -14.19 14.32
CA ALA A 81 -12.01 -13.24 13.40
C ALA A 81 -12.81 -11.92 13.38
N LEU A 82 -12.16 -10.80 13.68
CA LEU A 82 -12.79 -9.48 13.81
C LEU A 82 -12.72 -8.62 12.53
N TYR A 83 -12.17 -9.15 11.44
CA TYR A 83 -11.87 -8.36 10.26
C TYR A 83 -13.04 -8.24 9.28
N TRP A 84 -13.17 -7.04 8.69
CA TRP A 84 -14.23 -6.70 7.75
C TRP A 84 -13.82 -6.91 6.28
N PRO A 85 -14.67 -7.53 5.42
CA PRO A 85 -16.02 -8.01 5.71
C PRO A 85 -16.01 -9.42 6.33
N PRO A 86 -16.67 -9.63 7.47
CA PRO A 86 -16.66 -10.92 8.13
C PRO A 86 -17.48 -11.94 7.34
N HIS A 87 -16.97 -13.16 7.24
CA HIS A 87 -17.71 -14.35 6.78
C HIS A 87 -18.32 -14.31 5.37
N LEU A 88 -17.88 -13.42 4.47
CA LEU A 88 -18.42 -13.32 3.10
C LEU A 88 -18.40 -14.66 2.34
N THR A 89 -17.36 -15.47 2.58
CA THR A 89 -17.18 -16.78 1.93
C THR A 89 -17.64 -17.95 2.79
N ALA A 90 -18.03 -17.71 4.05
CA ALA A 90 -18.24 -18.76 5.05
C ALA A 90 -19.33 -19.77 4.67
N SER A 91 -20.41 -19.30 4.05
CA SER A 91 -21.56 -20.11 3.63
C SER A 91 -21.42 -20.70 2.21
N LEU A 92 -20.37 -20.35 1.47
CA LEU A 92 -20.19 -20.83 0.11
C LEU A 92 -19.82 -22.32 0.11
N GLY A 93 -20.48 -23.12 -0.72
CA GLY A 93 -20.02 -24.48 -1.06
C GLY A 93 -18.82 -24.46 -2.02
N SER A 94 -18.21 -25.60 -2.27
CA SER A 94 -16.94 -25.69 -3.02
C SER A 94 -17.00 -25.08 -4.43
N THR A 95 -18.10 -25.32 -5.14
CA THR A 95 -18.30 -24.77 -6.50
C THR A 95 -18.42 -23.24 -6.49
N ALA A 96 -19.24 -22.69 -5.58
CA ALA A 96 -19.41 -21.25 -5.46
C ALA A 96 -18.11 -20.57 -4.98
N PHE A 97 -17.38 -21.23 -4.08
CA PHE A 97 -16.08 -20.78 -3.62
C PHE A 97 -15.04 -20.76 -4.75
N LEU A 98 -15.02 -21.76 -5.63
CA LEU A 98 -14.16 -21.76 -6.82
C LEU A 98 -14.43 -20.55 -7.72
N PHE A 99 -15.69 -20.25 -8.02
CA PHE A 99 -16.04 -19.08 -8.83
C PHE A 99 -15.62 -17.77 -8.16
N PHE A 100 -15.85 -17.65 -6.85
CA PHE A 100 -15.39 -16.51 -6.07
C PHE A 100 -13.86 -16.36 -6.15
N TYR A 101 -13.12 -17.46 -5.93
CA TYR A 101 -11.65 -17.49 -5.99
C TYR A 101 -11.12 -17.05 -7.34
N CYS A 102 -11.69 -17.58 -8.43
CA CYS A 102 -11.37 -17.16 -9.80
C CYS A 102 -11.69 -15.68 -10.04
N ALA A 103 -12.81 -15.17 -9.52
CA ALA A 103 -13.16 -13.75 -9.63
C ALA A 103 -12.12 -12.86 -8.93
N VAL A 104 -11.65 -13.24 -7.73
CA VAL A 104 -10.58 -12.50 -7.02
C VAL A 104 -9.27 -12.52 -7.81
N ILE A 105 -8.90 -13.64 -8.45
CA ILE A 105 -7.74 -13.70 -9.36
C ILE A 105 -7.90 -12.69 -10.51
N LEU A 106 -9.08 -12.61 -11.12
CA LEU A 106 -9.33 -11.66 -12.21
C LEU A 106 -9.28 -10.21 -11.72
N PHE A 107 -9.78 -9.90 -10.52
CA PHE A 107 -9.65 -8.58 -9.92
C PHE A 107 -8.20 -8.23 -9.59
N ALA A 108 -7.41 -9.20 -9.09
CA ALA A 108 -5.99 -9.03 -8.84
C ALA A 108 -5.21 -8.78 -10.14
N LEU A 109 -5.54 -9.50 -11.21
CA LEU A 109 -4.97 -9.27 -12.55
C LEU A 109 -5.33 -7.88 -13.07
N GLY A 110 -6.61 -7.50 -12.96
CA GLY A 110 -7.09 -6.17 -13.34
C GLY A 110 -6.38 -5.06 -12.57
N TRP A 111 -6.22 -5.21 -11.25
CA TRP A 111 -5.49 -4.25 -10.41
C TRP A 111 -4.00 -4.17 -10.80
N THR A 112 -3.35 -5.30 -11.03
CA THR A 112 -1.93 -5.41 -11.46
C THR A 112 -1.68 -4.73 -12.80
N LEU A 113 -2.60 -4.89 -13.76
CA LEU A 113 -2.52 -4.24 -15.07
C LEU A 113 -3.03 -2.80 -15.07
N GLY A 114 -3.70 -2.39 -13.99
CA GLY A 114 -4.25 -1.05 -13.85
C GLY A 114 -5.47 -0.86 -14.75
N TRP A 115 -6.24 -1.93 -14.91
CA TRP A 115 -7.49 -1.98 -15.63
C TRP A 115 -8.65 -1.77 -14.66
N ARG A 116 -9.41 -0.70 -14.90
CA ARG A 116 -10.58 -0.32 -14.12
C ARG A 116 -10.25 -0.27 -12.61
N SER A 117 -9.14 0.34 -12.23
CA SER A 117 -8.59 0.21 -10.86
C SER A 117 -9.52 0.70 -9.76
N LYS A 118 -10.45 1.62 -10.06
CA LYS A 118 -11.50 2.06 -9.12
C LYS A 118 -12.56 0.98 -8.82
N ILE A 119 -12.65 -0.05 -9.66
CA ILE A 119 -13.52 -1.23 -9.48
C ILE A 119 -12.69 -2.42 -9.02
N THR A 120 -11.61 -2.75 -9.75
CA THR A 120 -10.79 -3.93 -9.48
C THR A 120 -10.06 -3.83 -8.15
N GLY A 121 -9.63 -2.63 -7.73
CA GLY A 121 -8.98 -2.42 -6.43
C GLY A 121 -9.87 -2.78 -5.25
N PRO A 122 -11.02 -2.10 -5.04
CA PRO A 122 -11.93 -2.42 -3.94
C PRO A 122 -12.39 -3.88 -3.94
N LEU A 123 -12.72 -4.44 -5.11
CA LEU A 123 -13.14 -5.85 -5.22
C LEU A 123 -12.00 -6.82 -4.90
N MET A 124 -10.77 -6.52 -5.35
CA MET A 124 -9.59 -7.29 -4.98
C MET A 124 -9.33 -7.21 -3.47
N LEU A 125 -9.41 -6.03 -2.85
CA LEU A 125 -9.22 -5.87 -1.40
C LEU A 125 -10.25 -6.69 -0.62
N VAL A 126 -11.53 -6.53 -0.92
CA VAL A 126 -12.62 -7.28 -0.28
C VAL A 126 -12.42 -8.78 -0.48
N GLY A 127 -12.12 -9.20 -1.71
CA GLY A 127 -11.86 -10.59 -2.04
C GLY A 127 -10.66 -11.18 -1.29
N ASN A 128 -9.56 -10.43 -1.24
CA ASN A 128 -8.34 -10.82 -0.55
C ASN A 128 -8.58 -10.99 0.95
N VAL A 129 -9.24 -10.02 1.59
CA VAL A 129 -9.59 -10.11 3.02
C VAL A 129 -10.50 -11.31 3.26
N ALA A 130 -11.53 -11.49 2.44
CA ALA A 130 -12.47 -12.61 2.59
C ALA A 130 -11.83 -14.01 2.38
N ILE A 131 -10.66 -14.09 1.73
CA ILE A 131 -9.88 -15.33 1.55
C ILE A 131 -8.88 -15.49 2.70
N ILE A 132 -8.05 -14.48 2.97
CA ILE A 132 -6.98 -14.55 3.97
C ILE A 132 -7.53 -14.74 5.39
N GLU A 133 -8.64 -14.09 5.73
CA GLU A 133 -9.26 -14.22 7.05
C GLU A 133 -9.88 -15.60 7.33
N ARG A 134 -9.89 -16.50 6.34
CA ARG A 134 -10.20 -17.91 6.59
C ARG A 134 -9.07 -18.61 7.31
N ILE A 135 -7.86 -18.03 7.37
CA ILE A 135 -6.71 -18.63 8.03
C ILE A 135 -5.96 -17.63 8.93
N PRO A 136 -6.57 -17.09 10.01
CA PRO A 136 -5.88 -16.16 10.89
C PRO A 136 -4.63 -16.77 11.55
N VAL A 137 -4.57 -18.10 11.69
CA VAL A 137 -3.41 -18.81 12.28
C VAL A 137 -2.17 -18.76 11.39
N LEU A 138 -2.34 -18.77 10.07
CA LEU A 138 -1.23 -18.68 9.11
C LEU A 138 -1.01 -17.25 8.60
N GLY A 139 -1.89 -16.32 8.97
CA GLY A 139 -1.78 -14.93 8.59
C GLY A 139 -0.56 -14.27 9.23
N ASP A 140 0.07 -13.38 8.50
CA ASP A 140 1.25 -12.64 8.98
C ASP A 140 1.02 -11.13 9.03
N GLN A 141 2.00 -10.38 9.51
CA GLN A 141 1.91 -8.92 9.50
C GLN A 141 1.92 -8.33 8.08
N GLY A 142 2.48 -9.03 7.10
CA GLY A 142 2.46 -8.63 5.69
C GLY A 142 1.05 -8.49 5.15
N ASP A 143 0.12 -9.36 5.54
CA ASP A 143 -1.29 -9.27 5.17
C ASP A 143 -1.95 -7.98 5.66
N ASN A 144 -1.64 -7.57 6.89
CA ASN A 144 -2.13 -6.33 7.47
C ASN A 144 -1.51 -5.10 6.79
N ILE A 145 -0.21 -5.16 6.49
CA ILE A 145 0.51 -4.09 5.78
C ILE A 145 -0.09 -3.91 4.38
N LEU A 146 -0.31 -5.01 3.65
CA LEU A 146 -0.92 -5.01 2.33
C LEU A 146 -2.32 -4.41 2.38
N ARG A 147 -3.15 -4.77 3.37
CA ARG A 147 -4.51 -4.25 3.52
C ARG A 147 -4.56 -2.74 3.68
N VAL A 148 -3.80 -2.21 4.65
CA VAL A 148 -3.73 -0.76 4.90
C VAL A 148 -3.12 -0.07 3.68
N GLY A 149 -2.05 -0.64 3.11
CA GLY A 149 -1.40 -0.11 1.92
C GLY A 149 -2.34 -0.04 0.71
N LEU A 150 -3.15 -1.07 0.47
CA LEU A 150 -4.17 -1.08 -0.58
C LEU A 150 -5.24 -0.02 -0.35
N MET A 151 -5.71 0.17 0.88
CA MET A 151 -6.68 1.22 1.21
C MET A 151 -6.11 2.61 0.89
N LEU A 152 -4.84 2.86 1.23
CA LEU A 152 -4.15 4.11 0.92
C LEU A 152 -3.93 4.27 -0.60
N LEU A 153 -3.48 3.22 -1.29
CA LEU A 153 -3.28 3.23 -2.74
C LEU A 153 -4.57 3.54 -3.51
N MET A 154 -5.74 3.17 -3.00
CA MET A 154 -7.03 3.50 -3.65
C MET A 154 -7.35 5.00 -3.63
N LEU A 155 -6.84 5.73 -2.63
CA LEU A 155 -6.95 7.20 -2.55
C LEU A 155 -5.98 7.88 -3.52
N MET A 156 -4.86 7.22 -3.82
CA MET A 156 -3.80 7.75 -4.68
C MET A 156 -4.12 7.61 -6.18
N ASN A 157 -3.47 8.45 -7.01
CA ASN A 157 -3.47 8.28 -8.45
C ASN A 157 -2.48 7.17 -8.88
N VAL A 158 -2.87 5.92 -8.70
CA VAL A 158 -2.07 4.73 -9.04
C VAL A 158 -2.14 4.32 -10.52
N THR A 159 -2.91 5.04 -11.33
CA THR A 159 -3.16 4.71 -12.74
C THR A 159 -2.60 5.74 -13.69
N GLU A 160 -1.80 6.70 -13.23
CA GLU A 160 -1.23 7.72 -14.11
C GLU A 160 -0.23 7.14 -15.11
N VAL A 161 0.63 6.25 -14.62
CA VAL A 161 1.66 5.59 -15.42
C VAL A 161 1.52 4.07 -15.35
N TRP A 162 2.04 3.38 -16.37
CA TRP A 162 2.08 1.92 -16.49
C TRP A 162 0.74 1.20 -16.24
N SER A 163 -0.37 1.79 -16.70
CA SER A 163 -1.72 1.24 -16.52
C SER A 163 -2.50 1.18 -17.83
N LEU A 164 -3.41 0.21 -17.93
CA LEU A 164 -4.38 0.16 -19.02
C LEU A 164 -5.38 1.33 -18.94
N ASP A 165 -5.66 1.85 -17.74
CA ASP A 165 -6.52 3.01 -17.53
C ASP A 165 -5.89 4.30 -18.08
N ALA A 166 -4.57 4.50 -18.00
CA ALA A 166 -3.87 5.60 -18.65
C ALA A 166 -4.03 5.53 -20.18
N ARG A 167 -3.86 4.32 -20.75
CA ARG A 167 -4.08 4.08 -22.18
C ARG A 167 -5.53 4.35 -22.60
N ARG A 168 -6.50 4.02 -21.74
CA ARG A 168 -7.92 4.33 -21.98
C ARG A 168 -8.16 5.83 -21.93
N ARG A 169 -7.65 6.55 -20.93
CA ARG A 169 -7.80 8.01 -20.80
C ARG A 169 -7.24 8.75 -22.01
N ALA A 170 -6.08 8.31 -22.52
CA ALA A 170 -5.47 8.91 -23.71
C ALA A 170 -6.34 8.79 -24.98
N ARG A 171 -7.25 7.81 -25.05
CA ARG A 171 -8.13 7.57 -26.21
C ARG A 171 -9.46 8.32 -26.15
N HIS A 172 -9.83 8.88 -25.01
CA HIS A 172 -11.13 9.52 -24.81
C HIS A 172 -10.94 10.95 -24.34
N ALA A 173 -11.47 11.93 -25.09
CA ALA A 173 -11.46 13.31 -24.65
C ALA A 173 -12.37 13.51 -23.42
N PRO A 174 -12.01 14.36 -22.46
CA PRO A 174 -12.86 14.69 -21.32
C PRO A 174 -14.12 15.42 -21.79
N VAL A 175 -15.27 15.04 -21.23
CA VAL A 175 -16.55 15.72 -21.47
C VAL A 175 -16.65 16.92 -20.54
N THR A 176 -16.90 18.11 -21.09
CA THR A 176 -17.02 19.35 -20.31
C THR A 176 -18.29 19.34 -19.44
N VAL A 177 -18.13 19.48 -18.13
CA VAL A 177 -19.25 19.50 -17.17
C VAL A 177 -19.86 20.89 -16.99
N GLU A 178 -19.04 21.95 -17.05
CA GLU A 178 -19.45 23.34 -16.76
C GLU A 178 -20.42 23.93 -17.80
N GLY A 179 -20.49 23.37 -19.01
CA GLY A 179 -21.37 23.82 -20.09
C GLY A 179 -22.69 23.05 -20.25
N ALA A 180 -22.99 22.08 -19.37
CA ALA A 180 -24.17 21.24 -19.54
C ALA A 180 -25.48 21.98 -19.11
N PRO A 181 -26.49 22.07 -20.01
CA PRO A 181 -27.68 22.88 -19.80
C PRO A 181 -28.64 22.33 -18.74
N SER A 182 -28.65 21.00 -18.52
CA SER A 182 -29.47 20.37 -17.48
C SER A 182 -28.65 19.64 -16.41
N ARG A 183 -29.24 19.46 -15.21
CA ARG A 183 -28.65 18.65 -14.14
C ARG A 183 -28.44 17.19 -14.57
N GLY A 184 -29.32 16.65 -15.42
CA GLY A 184 -29.22 15.28 -15.95
C GLY A 184 -28.01 15.10 -16.87
N GLU A 185 -27.73 16.06 -17.74
CA GLU A 185 -26.54 16.04 -18.61
C GLU A 185 -25.24 16.22 -17.82
N ARG A 186 -25.25 17.05 -16.77
CA ARG A 186 -24.10 17.16 -15.84
C ARG A 186 -23.76 15.82 -15.20
N VAL A 187 -24.77 15.10 -14.71
CA VAL A 187 -24.58 13.76 -14.12
C VAL A 187 -24.07 12.77 -15.17
N ARG A 188 -24.63 12.78 -16.38
CA ARG A 188 -24.15 11.92 -17.48
C ARG A 188 -22.69 12.22 -17.87
N ALA A 189 -22.31 13.49 -17.95
CA ALA A 189 -20.93 13.91 -18.24
C ALA A 189 -19.97 13.46 -17.13
N VAL A 190 -20.36 13.62 -15.86
CA VAL A 190 -19.59 13.13 -14.70
C VAL A 190 -19.42 11.61 -14.73
N LEU A 191 -20.49 10.86 -15.00
CA LEU A 191 -20.44 9.39 -15.08
C LEU A 191 -19.60 8.93 -16.28
N ALA A 192 -19.71 9.58 -17.43
CA ALA A 192 -18.89 9.30 -18.60
C ALA A 192 -17.40 9.56 -18.29
N ASN A 193 -17.08 10.70 -17.68
CA ASN A 193 -15.72 11.02 -17.26
C ASN A 193 -15.19 10.00 -16.26
N ALA A 194 -15.95 9.66 -15.21
CA ALA A 194 -15.60 8.63 -14.24
C ALA A 194 -15.34 7.27 -14.91
N TRP A 195 -16.19 6.88 -15.87
CA TRP A 195 -16.03 5.65 -16.63
C TRP A 195 -14.79 5.67 -17.52
N HIS A 196 -14.48 6.77 -18.19
CA HIS A 196 -13.26 6.85 -18.99
C HIS A 196 -11.99 7.03 -18.14
N GLY A 197 -12.15 7.33 -16.84
CA GLY A 197 -11.07 7.62 -15.89
C GLY A 197 -10.66 9.09 -15.88
N GLN A 198 -11.38 9.96 -16.59
CA GLN A 198 -11.09 11.38 -16.66
C GLN A 198 -11.26 12.07 -15.29
N PRO A 199 -10.60 13.21 -15.06
CA PRO A 199 -10.72 13.94 -13.81
C PRO A 199 -12.17 14.34 -13.53
N VAL A 200 -12.69 13.90 -12.38
CA VAL A 200 -14.04 14.26 -11.90
C VAL A 200 -13.97 15.28 -10.76
N LEU A 201 -12.87 15.28 -10.02
CA LEU A 201 -12.62 16.19 -8.90
C LEU A 201 -11.79 17.39 -9.37
N PRO A 202 -11.93 18.56 -8.69
CA PRO A 202 -11.01 19.67 -8.88
C PRO A 202 -9.55 19.24 -8.68
N ARG A 203 -8.63 19.79 -9.48
CA ARG A 203 -7.21 19.40 -9.47
C ARG A 203 -6.57 19.52 -8.09
N TRP A 204 -6.81 20.63 -7.38
CA TRP A 204 -6.26 20.86 -6.04
C TRP A 204 -6.65 19.75 -5.05
N LEU A 205 -7.89 19.26 -5.11
CA LEU A 205 -8.40 18.20 -4.23
C LEU A 205 -7.83 16.84 -4.64
N ALA A 206 -7.77 16.55 -5.94
CA ALA A 206 -7.18 15.31 -6.45
C ALA A 206 -5.68 15.21 -6.10
N ASN A 207 -4.95 16.32 -6.17
CA ASN A 207 -3.55 16.41 -5.78
C ASN A 207 -3.40 16.23 -4.26
N ALA A 208 -4.20 16.94 -3.46
CA ALA A 208 -4.14 16.85 -2.01
C ALA A 208 -4.43 15.43 -1.50
N VAL A 209 -5.49 14.78 -1.99
CA VAL A 209 -5.84 13.40 -1.60
C VAL A 209 -4.74 12.41 -2.00
N HIS A 210 -4.17 12.58 -3.19
CA HIS A 210 -3.07 11.72 -3.64
C HIS A 210 -1.81 11.89 -2.77
N ASN A 211 -1.39 13.13 -2.54
CA ASN A 211 -0.17 13.44 -1.78
C ASN A 211 -0.33 13.08 -0.30
N LEU A 212 -1.53 13.24 0.27
CA LEU A 212 -1.84 12.76 1.61
C LEU A 212 -1.73 11.24 1.69
N GLY A 213 -2.30 10.51 0.71
CA GLY A 213 -2.15 9.06 0.62
C GLY A 213 -0.69 8.64 0.48
N TYR A 214 0.11 9.36 -0.32
CA TYR A 214 1.54 9.14 -0.48
C TYR A 214 2.31 9.31 0.84
N LEU A 215 2.06 10.39 1.57
CA LEU A 215 2.65 10.63 2.90
C LEU A 215 2.24 9.57 3.91
N MET A 216 0.96 9.20 3.96
CA MET A 216 0.47 8.17 4.87
C MET A 216 1.09 6.81 4.58
N LEU A 217 1.28 6.47 3.30
CA LEU A 217 1.94 5.22 2.91
C LEU A 217 3.42 5.22 3.31
N GLY A 218 4.13 6.34 3.10
CA GLY A 218 5.51 6.51 3.56
C GLY A 218 5.62 6.43 5.09
N PHE A 219 4.71 7.08 5.80
CA PHE A 219 4.64 7.05 7.27
C PHE A 219 4.34 5.64 7.80
N GLN A 220 3.44 4.90 7.14
CA GLN A 220 3.17 3.50 7.46
C GLN A 220 4.46 2.67 7.37
N LEU A 221 5.24 2.83 6.29
CA LEU A 221 6.53 2.13 6.14
C LEU A 221 7.52 2.54 7.23
N VAL A 222 7.64 3.83 7.52
CA VAL A 222 8.48 4.33 8.62
C VAL A 222 8.12 3.65 9.94
N LEU A 223 6.83 3.61 10.30
CA LEU A 223 6.39 2.96 11.54
C LEU A 223 6.72 1.47 11.57
N ILE A 224 6.50 0.75 10.47
CA ILE A 224 6.79 -0.69 10.38
C ILE A 224 8.28 -0.96 10.60
N TYR A 225 9.14 -0.30 9.84
CA TYR A 225 10.59 -0.52 9.89
C TYR A 225 11.20 -0.03 11.20
N PHE A 226 10.80 1.15 11.67
CA PHE A 226 11.29 1.69 12.94
C PHE A 226 10.86 0.84 14.12
N SER A 227 9.58 0.45 14.19
CA SER A 227 9.07 -0.43 15.24
C SER A 227 9.79 -1.77 15.23
N ALA A 228 9.94 -2.41 14.06
CA ALA A 228 10.68 -3.67 13.93
C ALA A 228 12.13 -3.53 14.41
N GLY A 229 12.84 -2.46 14.03
CA GLY A 229 14.19 -2.18 14.50
C GLY A 229 14.27 -2.00 16.02
N MET A 230 13.37 -1.20 16.60
CA MET A 230 13.27 -0.99 18.04
C MET A 230 12.99 -2.29 18.79
N PHE A 231 12.06 -3.12 18.31
CA PHE A 231 11.77 -4.44 18.90
C PHE A 231 13.01 -5.34 18.92
N LYS A 232 13.82 -5.34 17.85
CA LYS A 232 15.07 -6.10 17.82
C LYS A 232 16.05 -5.62 18.88
N THR A 233 16.21 -4.31 19.08
CA THR A 233 17.15 -3.78 20.10
C THR A 233 16.86 -4.25 21.53
N GLN A 234 15.62 -4.66 21.82
CA GLN A 234 15.20 -5.11 23.14
C GLN A 234 15.45 -6.60 23.40
N GLY A 235 15.68 -7.41 22.36
CA GLY A 235 15.81 -8.87 22.49
C GLY A 235 17.25 -9.34 22.73
N PRO A 236 17.50 -10.27 23.67
CA PRO A 236 18.86 -10.73 23.99
C PRO A 236 19.57 -11.38 22.79
N LEU A 237 18.83 -12.10 21.92
CA LEU A 237 19.41 -12.70 20.71
C LEU A 237 20.02 -11.64 19.76
N TRP A 238 19.38 -10.49 19.64
CA TRP A 238 19.86 -9.39 18.80
C TRP A 238 21.02 -8.65 19.48
N GLN A 239 20.95 -8.47 20.80
CA GLN A 239 22.03 -7.84 21.58
C GLN A 239 23.31 -8.68 21.58
N HIS A 240 23.19 -10.01 21.58
CA HIS A 240 24.32 -10.93 21.47
C HIS A 240 24.79 -11.19 20.03
N GLY A 241 24.14 -10.57 19.03
CA GLY A 241 24.53 -10.71 17.62
C GLY A 241 24.24 -12.09 17.02
N THR A 242 23.29 -12.84 17.57
CA THR A 242 22.87 -14.16 17.07
C THR A 242 21.44 -14.15 16.51
N GLY A 243 20.80 -12.98 16.43
CA GLY A 243 19.39 -12.82 16.06
C GLY A 243 19.01 -13.45 14.72
N ILE A 244 19.90 -13.43 13.72
CA ILE A 244 19.62 -14.06 12.41
C ILE A 244 19.94 -15.55 12.37
N TYR A 245 20.72 -16.07 13.32
CA TYR A 245 21.16 -17.46 13.32
C TYR A 245 19.97 -18.42 13.38
N TYR A 246 19.06 -18.19 14.32
CA TYR A 246 17.96 -19.12 14.61
C TYR A 246 16.93 -19.21 13.48
N PRO A 247 16.43 -18.11 12.89
CA PRO A 247 15.55 -18.19 11.74
C PRO A 247 16.19 -18.95 10.57
N LEU A 248 17.49 -18.78 10.35
CA LEU A 248 18.23 -19.44 9.28
C LEU A 248 18.47 -20.94 9.52
N GLN A 249 18.07 -21.50 10.67
CA GLN A 249 18.07 -22.96 10.90
C GLN A 249 16.77 -23.63 10.44
N LEU A 250 15.69 -22.85 10.28
CA LEU A 250 14.40 -23.35 9.84
C LEU A 250 14.40 -23.56 8.32
N GLN A 251 13.91 -24.71 7.84
CA GLN A 251 13.93 -25.05 6.41
C GLN A 251 13.15 -24.04 5.57
N GLU A 252 12.10 -23.47 6.14
CA GLU A 252 11.20 -22.50 5.52
C GLU A 252 11.89 -21.17 5.18
N TYR A 253 12.95 -20.81 5.92
CA TYR A 253 13.71 -19.57 5.74
C TYR A 253 15.06 -19.80 5.02
N ARG A 254 15.23 -20.96 4.36
CA ARG A 254 16.45 -21.35 3.65
C ARG A 254 16.20 -21.59 2.15
N PRO A 255 15.87 -20.55 1.37
CA PRO A 255 15.66 -20.71 -0.07
C PRO A 255 16.91 -21.19 -0.81
N PHE A 256 18.11 -20.89 -0.28
CA PHE A 256 19.39 -21.34 -0.82
C PHE A 256 20.22 -22.00 0.29
N PRO A 257 19.98 -23.30 0.61
CA PRO A 257 20.57 -23.95 1.78
C PRO A 257 22.09 -23.82 1.86
N ALA A 258 22.80 -23.99 0.74
CA ALA A 258 24.25 -23.90 0.67
C ALA A 258 24.79 -22.49 1.00
N LEU A 259 24.09 -21.43 0.57
CA LEU A 259 24.47 -20.05 0.92
C LEU A 259 24.22 -19.79 2.40
N THR A 260 23.09 -20.28 2.93
CA THR A 260 22.80 -20.17 4.35
C THR A 260 23.83 -20.91 5.20
N ASP A 261 24.22 -22.12 4.83
CA ASP A 261 25.26 -22.88 5.52
C ASP A 261 26.58 -22.11 5.55
N LEU A 262 26.98 -21.50 4.43
CA LEU A 262 28.18 -20.68 4.35
C LEU A 262 28.09 -19.43 5.25
N LEU A 263 26.96 -18.73 5.24
CA LEU A 263 26.73 -17.54 6.06
C LEU A 263 26.77 -17.86 7.56
N VAL A 264 26.19 -19.00 7.94
CA VAL A 264 26.04 -19.43 9.33
C VAL A 264 27.30 -20.12 9.86
N TYR A 265 28.18 -20.61 8.98
CA TYR A 265 29.46 -21.22 9.34
C TYR A 265 30.38 -20.27 10.14
N SER A 266 30.31 -18.97 9.86
CA SER A 266 31.11 -17.95 10.54
C SER A 266 30.28 -17.13 11.53
N GLY A 267 30.61 -17.26 12.82
CA GLY A 267 29.99 -16.43 13.87
C GLY A 267 30.18 -14.93 13.66
N ILE A 268 31.28 -14.51 13.02
CA ILE A 268 31.52 -13.09 12.67
C ILE A 268 30.52 -12.62 11.62
N VAL A 269 30.29 -13.42 10.57
CA VAL A 269 29.34 -13.09 9.50
C VAL A 269 27.93 -12.99 10.07
N VAL A 270 27.55 -13.95 10.93
CA VAL A 270 26.25 -13.93 11.64
C VAL A 270 26.10 -12.67 12.50
N ASN A 271 27.14 -12.30 13.25
CA ASN A 271 27.14 -11.13 14.11
C ASN A 271 26.98 -9.82 13.32
N VAL A 272 27.81 -9.62 12.30
CA VAL A 272 27.76 -8.45 11.42
C VAL A 272 26.41 -8.34 10.74
N ALA A 273 25.92 -9.43 10.15
CA ALA A 273 24.63 -9.43 9.48
C ALA A 273 23.47 -9.19 10.47
N THR A 274 23.55 -9.68 11.70
CA THR A 274 22.56 -9.40 12.75
C THR A 274 22.45 -7.89 13.00
N TYR A 275 23.56 -7.22 13.31
CA TYR A 275 23.54 -5.77 13.55
C TYR A 275 23.22 -4.96 12.29
N LEU A 276 23.66 -5.40 11.11
CA LEU A 276 23.31 -4.75 9.85
C LEU A 276 21.80 -4.70 9.64
N THR A 277 21.07 -5.77 9.92
CA THR A 277 19.60 -5.75 9.79
C THR A 277 18.93 -4.78 10.76
N VAL A 278 19.45 -4.61 11.97
CA VAL A 278 18.92 -3.65 12.96
C VAL A 278 19.19 -2.23 12.49
N PHE A 279 20.44 -1.95 12.09
CA PHE A 279 20.86 -0.64 11.62
C PHE A 279 20.09 -0.20 10.38
N ALA A 280 19.94 -1.09 9.40
CA ALA A 280 19.17 -0.84 8.19
C ALA A 280 17.71 -0.48 8.51
N GLN A 281 17.07 -1.17 9.47
CA GLN A 281 15.69 -0.89 9.87
C GLN A 281 15.53 0.44 10.62
N LEU A 282 16.51 0.81 11.47
CA LEU A 282 16.47 2.07 12.22
C LEU A 282 16.79 3.29 11.36
N ILE A 283 17.64 3.15 10.33
CA ILE A 283 18.00 4.24 9.41
C ILE A 283 17.00 4.41 8.27
N PHE A 284 16.25 3.36 7.93
CA PHE A 284 15.27 3.40 6.85
C PHE A 284 14.36 4.66 6.87
N PRO A 285 13.78 5.10 8.01
CA PRO A 285 13.00 6.33 8.06
C PRO A 285 13.76 7.57 7.57
N VAL A 286 15.02 7.71 7.99
CA VAL A 286 15.88 8.84 7.61
C VAL A 286 16.25 8.75 6.14
N ALA A 287 16.63 7.55 5.68
CA ALA A 287 16.97 7.30 4.28
C ALA A 287 15.79 7.57 3.33
N LEU A 288 14.55 7.26 3.76
CA LEU A 288 13.35 7.46 2.95
C LEU A 288 13.08 8.95 2.64
N PHE A 289 13.36 9.85 3.57
CA PHE A 289 13.08 11.29 3.42
C PHE A 289 14.29 12.12 2.92
N LEU A 290 15.45 11.49 2.73
CA LEU A 290 16.65 12.13 2.20
C LEU A 290 16.69 12.18 0.65
N HIS A 291 15.66 11.67 -0.01
CA HIS A 291 15.54 11.53 -1.47
C HIS A 291 14.18 12.05 -1.95
#